data_AF-A0A974S9Z0-F1
#
_entry.id   AF-A0A974S9Z0-F1
#
_cell.length_a   1.000
_cell.length_b   1.000
_cell.length_c   1.000
_cell.angle_alpha   90.00
_cell.angle_beta   90.00
_cell.angle_gamma   90.00
#
_symmetry.space_group_name_H-M   'P 1'
#
loop_
_entity.id
_entity.type
_entity.pdbx_description
1 polymer ?
#
loop_
_entity_poly.entity_id
_entity_poly.type
_entity_poly.pdbx_seq_one_letter_code
_entity_poly.pdbx_strand_id
1 'polypeptide(L)'
;MGARQYRNVRRRPSNVTIFGESGGGWKVSLLLAMPGAKGLFHKAIIQSGPGLRGATKADAAKIAQSYLDVLGSRTRRAWRRWTPRP
;
A
#
# COMPACT_ATOMS: atom_id res chain seq x y z
N MET A 1 14.68 -30.73 -30.00
CA MET A 1 14.83 -30.36 -28.57
C MET A 1 13.80 -29.30 -28.24
N GLY A 2 12.82 -29.62 -27.39
CA GLY A 2 11.63 -28.79 -27.16
C GLY A 2 11.85 -27.69 -26.11
N ALA A 3 11.59 -26.45 -26.49
CA ALA A 3 11.50 -25.33 -25.56
C ALA A 3 10.24 -25.47 -24.70
N ARG A 4 10.41 -25.83 -23.41
CA ARG A 4 9.33 -25.71 -22.42
C ARG A 4 9.03 -24.23 -22.22
N GLN A 5 7.91 -23.77 -22.77
CA GLN A 5 7.33 -22.50 -22.35
C GLN A 5 6.96 -22.61 -20.86
N TYR A 6 7.69 -21.91 -20.00
CA TYR A 6 7.31 -21.71 -18.60
C TYR A 6 6.07 -20.83 -18.59
N ARG A 7 4.91 -21.47 -18.69
CA ARG A 7 3.61 -20.82 -18.53
C ARG A 7 3.52 -20.34 -17.08
N ASN A 8 3.62 -19.03 -16.86
CA ASN A 8 3.37 -18.38 -15.59
C ASN A 8 1.95 -18.74 -15.11
N VAL A 9 1.83 -19.76 -14.26
CA VAL A 9 0.56 -20.11 -13.63
C VAL A 9 0.27 -19.01 -12.61
N ARG A 10 -0.51 -18.01 -12.99
CA ARG A 10 -1.13 -17.05 -12.07
C ARG A 10 -2.14 -17.80 -11.20
N ARG A 11 -1.67 -18.63 -10.27
CA ARG A 11 -2.52 -19.30 -9.29
C ARG A 11 -3.10 -18.23 -8.38
N ARG A 12 -4.40 -17.94 -8.51
CA ARG A 12 -5.14 -17.23 -7.48
C ARG A 12 -5.27 -18.20 -6.30
N PRO A 13 -4.64 -17.93 -5.14
CA PRO A 13 -4.77 -18.83 -4.01
C PRO A 13 -6.22 -18.76 -3.51
N SER A 14 -6.84 -19.92 -3.32
CA SER A 14 -8.26 -20.05 -2.93
C SER A 14 -8.52 -19.80 -1.43
N ASN A 15 -7.47 -19.51 -0.64
CA ASN A 15 -7.61 -19.32 0.80
C ASN A 15 -6.48 -18.43 1.36
N VAL A 16 -6.62 -17.12 1.16
CA VAL A 16 -5.66 -16.12 1.61
C VAL A 16 -6.14 -15.46 2.90
N THR A 17 -5.33 -15.50 3.95
CA THR A 17 -5.48 -14.66 5.14
C THR A 17 -4.47 -13.52 5.07
N ILE A 18 -4.92 -12.28 5.23
CA ILE A 18 -4.02 -11.14 5.44
C ILE A 18 -3.91 -10.84 6.93
N PHE A 19 -2.73 -10.42 7.37
CA PHE A 19 -2.42 -10.12 8.76
C PHE A 19 -1.75 -8.75 8.84
N GLY A 20 -2.03 -8.01 9.91
CA GLY A 20 -1.34 -6.76 10.19
C GLY A 20 -1.33 -6.40 11.67
N GLU A 21 -0.20 -5.86 12.12
CA GLU A 21 0.03 -5.34 13.46
C GLU A 21 0.25 -3.81 13.41
N SER A 22 -0.22 -3.06 14.40
CA SER A 22 -0.06 -1.60 14.50
C SER A 22 -0.49 -0.89 13.20
N GLY A 23 0.41 -0.12 12.57
CA GLY A 23 0.15 0.52 11.28
C GLY A 23 -0.16 -0.46 10.14
N GLY A 24 0.24 -1.74 10.26
CA GLY A 24 -0.17 -2.83 9.38
C GLY A 24 -1.61 -3.29 9.64
N GLY A 25 -2.02 -3.41 10.90
CA GLY A 25 -3.40 -3.71 11.28
C GLY A 25 -4.38 -2.67 10.75
N TRP A 26 -3.91 -1.42 10.71
CA TRP A 26 -4.69 -0.32 10.16
C TRP A 26 -4.87 -0.44 8.64
N LYS A 27 -3.82 -0.83 7.92
CA LYS A 27 -3.90 -1.10 6.47
C LYS A 27 -4.83 -2.29 6.17
N VAL A 28 -4.81 -3.34 6.97
CA VAL A 28 -5.74 -4.48 6.84
C VAL A 28 -7.19 -4.02 7.01
N SER A 29 -7.44 -3.15 7.99
CA SER A 29 -8.76 -2.55 8.21
C SER A 29 -9.24 -1.73 7.00
N LEU A 30 -8.36 -0.91 6.41
CA LEU A 30 -8.68 -0.15 5.19
C LEU A 30 -8.95 -1.06 4.00
N LEU A 31 -8.15 -2.11 3.81
CA LEU A 31 -8.35 -3.07 2.72
C LEU A 31 -9.71 -3.78 2.82
N LEU A 32 -10.18 -4.11 4.03
CA LEU A 32 -11.52 -4.65 4.22
C LEU A 32 -12.64 -3.68 3.77
N ALA A 33 -12.42 -2.38 3.89
CA ALA A 33 -13.39 -1.35 3.49
C ALA A 33 -13.28 -0.91 2.02
N MET A 34 -12.22 -1.29 1.30
CA MET A 34 -11.99 -0.86 -0.07
C MET A 34 -12.74 -1.74 -1.09
N PRO A 35 -13.65 -1.19 -1.93
CA PRO A 35 -14.34 -1.97 -2.96
C PRO A 35 -13.39 -2.69 -3.92
N GLY A 36 -12.27 -2.05 -4.28
CA GLY A 36 -11.25 -2.62 -5.17
C GLY A 36 -10.45 -3.79 -4.56
N ALA A 37 -10.57 -4.02 -3.25
CA ALA A 37 -9.92 -5.14 -2.57
C ALA A 37 -10.84 -6.37 -2.40
N LYS A 38 -12.11 -6.27 -2.81
CA LYS A 38 -13.07 -7.37 -2.70
C LYS A 38 -12.59 -8.60 -3.47
N GLY A 39 -12.55 -9.75 -2.78
CA GLY A 39 -12.13 -11.02 -3.36
C GLY A 39 -10.61 -11.20 -3.50
N LEU A 40 -9.79 -10.24 -3.06
CA LEU A 40 -8.32 -10.42 -3.04
C LEU A 40 -7.85 -11.30 -1.89
N PHE A 41 -8.61 -11.37 -0.81
CA PHE A 41 -8.35 -12.20 0.37
C PHE A 41 -9.66 -12.71 0.96
N HIS A 42 -9.54 -13.73 1.82
CA HIS A 42 -10.67 -14.49 2.36
C HIS A 42 -10.83 -14.23 3.87
N LYS A 43 -9.72 -13.97 4.55
CA LYS A 43 -9.64 -13.77 6.00
C LYS A 43 -8.71 -12.61 6.33
N ALA A 44 -8.92 -12.00 7.50
CA ALA A 44 -8.12 -10.89 8.00
C ALA A 44 -7.86 -11.05 9.50
N ILE A 45 -6.65 -10.71 9.95
CA ILE A 45 -6.28 -10.59 11.36
C ILE A 45 -5.72 -9.18 11.58
N ILE A 46 -6.26 -8.48 12.58
CA ILE A 46 -5.88 -7.13 12.95
C ILE A 46 -5.38 -7.17 14.40
N GLN A 47 -4.10 -6.87 14.61
CA GLN A 47 -3.50 -6.75 15.94
C GLN A 47 -3.14 -5.30 16.23
N SER A 48 -3.57 -4.79 17.38
CA SER A 48 -3.16 -3.51 17.96
C SER A 48 -3.14 -2.30 17.01
N GLY A 49 -4.06 -2.27 16.05
CA GLY A 49 -4.19 -1.17 15.08
C GLY A 49 -5.48 -1.15 14.25
N PRO A 50 -6.68 -1.39 14.80
CA PRO A 50 -7.91 -1.25 14.03
C PRO A 50 -8.15 0.22 13.64
N GLY A 51 -8.58 0.48 12.40
CA GLY A 51 -8.91 1.85 11.98
C GLY A 51 -9.46 1.99 10.57
N LEU A 52 -10.37 2.94 10.36
CA LEU A 52 -11.00 3.18 9.06
C LEU A 52 -10.87 4.64 8.56
N ARG A 53 -10.30 5.52 9.38
CA ARG A 53 -10.19 6.94 9.08
C ARG A 53 -8.73 7.34 8.95
N GLY A 54 -8.33 7.74 7.75
CA GLY A 54 -7.04 8.36 7.48
C GLY A 54 -7.05 9.87 7.63
N ALA A 55 -5.86 10.47 7.46
CA ALA A 55 -5.73 11.90 7.26
C ALA A 55 -6.58 12.33 6.06
N THR A 56 -7.18 13.52 6.15
CA THR A 56 -7.85 14.11 4.99
C THR A 56 -6.81 14.38 3.90
N LYS A 57 -7.26 14.48 2.65
CA LYS A 57 -6.37 14.86 1.53
C LYS A 57 -5.68 16.21 1.80
N ALA A 58 -6.39 17.15 2.44
CA ALA A 58 -5.85 18.46 2.78
C ALA A 58 -4.75 18.37 3.83
N ASP A 59 -4.96 17.60 4.90
CA ASP A 59 -3.95 17.45 5.96
C ASP A 59 -2.74 16.66 5.47
N ALA A 60 -2.95 15.60 4.68
CA ALA A 60 -1.88 14.87 4.03
C ALA A 60 -1.06 15.78 3.08
N ALA A 61 -1.72 16.69 2.36
CA ALA A 61 -1.04 17.65 1.49
C ALA A 61 -0.20 18.67 2.29
N LYS A 62 -0.70 19.15 3.43
CA LYS A 62 0.05 20.04 4.33
C LYS A 62 1.32 19.36 4.85
N ILE A 63 1.19 18.13 5.37
CA ILE A 63 2.34 17.34 5.86
C ILE A 63 3.36 17.13 4.73
N ALA A 64 2.90 16.75 3.54
CA ALA A 64 3.78 16.57 2.39
C ALA A 64 4.51 17.87 2.01
N GLN A 65 3.85 19.03 2.10
CA GLN A 65 4.46 20.32 1.84
C GLN A 65 5.50 20.70 2.90
N SER A 66 5.19 20.52 4.20
CA SER A 66 6.17 20.77 5.27
C SER A 66 7.43 19.93 5.13
N TYR A 67 7.28 18.66 4.73
CA TYR A 67 8.42 17.79 4.46
C TYR A 67 9.25 18.28 3.26
N LEU A 68 8.58 18.75 2.20
CA LEU A 68 9.21 19.34 1.02
C LEU A 68 10.00 20.61 1.34
N ASP A 69 9.47 21.46 2.21
CA ASP A 69 10.11 22.71 2.64
C ASP A 69 11.42 22.42 3.40
N VAL A 70 11.42 21.41 4.29
CA VAL A 70 12.64 20.94 4.98
C VAL A 70 13.70 20.45 3.99
N LEU A 71 13.28 19.79 2.92
CA LEU A 71 14.18 19.32 1.86
C LEU A 71 14.60 20.42 0.86
N GLY A 72 14.23 21.68 1.10
CA GLY A 72 14.51 22.80 0.20
C GLY A 72 13.86 22.67 -1.18
N SER A 73 12.83 21.83 -1.29
CA SER A 73 12.27 21.37 -2.56
C SER A 73 10.85 21.92 -2.73
N ARG A 74 10.67 22.95 -3.58
CA ARG A 74 9.36 23.60 -3.78
C ARG A 74 8.39 22.84 -4.70
N THR A 75 8.78 21.69 -5.27
CA THR A 75 7.96 20.99 -6.27
C THR A 75 7.91 19.48 -6.04
N ARG A 76 6.77 18.86 -6.36
CA ARG A 76 6.63 17.38 -6.41
C ARG A 76 7.67 16.72 -7.32
N ARG A 77 8.16 17.46 -8.32
CA ARG A 77 9.13 16.96 -9.32
C ARG A 77 10.53 16.78 -8.72
N ALA A 78 10.85 17.50 -7.63
CA ALA A 78 12.14 17.44 -6.95
C ALA A 78 12.43 16.07 -6.31
N TRP A 79 11.40 15.31 -5.92
CA TRP A 79 11.57 13.96 -5.35
C TRP A 79 12.24 12.96 -6.30
N ARG A 80 12.15 13.18 -7.62
CA ARG A 80 12.85 12.35 -8.61
C ARG A 80 14.37 12.41 -8.50
N ARG A 81 14.91 13.43 -7.81
CA ARG A 81 16.33 13.55 -7.47
C ARG A 81 16.76 12.53 -6.39
N TRP A 82 15.82 12.09 -5.57
CA TRP A 82 16.05 11.26 -4.39
C TRP A 82 15.51 9.82 -4.53
N THR A 83 14.82 9.52 -5.63
CA THR A 83 14.46 8.14 -5.98
C THR A 83 15.68 7.43 -6.57
N PRO A 84 16.08 6.26 -6.04
CA PRO A 84 17.09 5.42 -6.68
C PRO A 84 16.66 5.15 -8.13
N ARG A 85 17.60 5.33 -9.07
CA ARG A 85 17.39 4.87 -10.45
C ARG A 85 17.51 3.33 -10.48
N PRO A 86 16.71 2.66 -11.32
CA PRO A 86 16.78 1.20 -11.46
C PRO A 86 18.18 0.75 -11.90
#